data_AF-A0A535C9V7-F1
#
_entry.id   AF-A0A535C9V7-F1
#
_cell.length_a   1.000
_cell.length_b   1.000
_cell.length_c   1.000
_cell.angle_alpha   90.00
_cell.angle_beta   90.00
_cell.angle_gamma   90.00
#
_symmetry.space_group_name_H-M   'P 1'
#
loop_
_entity.id
_entity.type
_entity.pdbx_description
1 polymer ?
#
loop_
_entity_poly.entity_id
_entity_poly.type
_entity_poly.pdbx_seq_one_letter_code
_entity_poly.pdbx_strand_id
1 'polypeptide(L)'
;MTAVDVLLPTYNRLSSLIMTLSGVAAQTVRDLRVIVADQSREPAEHSQVVQTLRRVITVRGGSVAWHYREPIHGIAEQRDFLLKQATAPAV
;
A
#
# COMPACT_ATOMS: atom_id res chain seq x y z
N MET A 1 13.95 -9.54 -13.58
CA MET A 1 13.03 -9.88 -12.48
C MET A 1 11.64 -9.45 -12.90
N THR A 2 10.58 -10.17 -12.57
CA THR A 2 9.21 -9.75 -12.84
C THR A 2 8.80 -8.65 -11.85
N ALA A 3 8.25 -7.55 -12.35
CA ALA A 3 7.69 -6.49 -11.51
C ALA A 3 6.47 -7.02 -10.72
N VAL A 4 6.25 -6.48 -9.51
CA VAL A 4 5.16 -6.91 -8.63
C VAL A 4 4.43 -5.69 -8.07
N ASP A 5 3.10 -5.68 -8.14
CA ASP A 5 2.25 -4.68 -7.49
C ASP A 5 1.68 -5.26 -6.18
N VAL A 6 2.08 -4.72 -5.03
CA VAL A 6 1.54 -5.13 -3.72
C VAL A 6 0.30 -4.31 -3.38
N LEU A 7 -0.86 -4.97 -3.43
CA LEU A 7 -2.16 -4.34 -3.24
C LEU A 7 -2.60 -4.39 -1.77
N LEU A 8 -2.73 -3.23 -1.12
CA LEU A 8 -3.03 -3.12 0.30
C LEU A 8 -4.35 -2.37 0.56
N PRO A 9 -5.46 -3.09 0.82
CA PRO A 9 -6.67 -2.49 1.37
C PRO A 9 -6.48 -2.21 2.87
N THR A 10 -6.95 -1.07 3.36
CA THR A 10 -6.92 -0.75 4.80
C THR A 10 -8.13 0.07 5.26
N TYR A 11 -8.57 -0.19 6.49
CA TYR A 11 -9.66 0.51 7.16
C TYR A 11 -9.45 0.47 8.68
N ASN A 12 -9.06 1.59 9.29
CA ASN A 12 -8.83 1.74 10.74
C ASN A 12 -7.89 0.67 11.33
N ARG A 13 -6.82 0.32 10.60
CA ARG A 13 -5.86 -0.74 10.97
C ARG A 13 -4.41 -0.24 11.02
N LEU A 14 -4.20 0.98 11.53
CA LEU A 14 -2.89 1.66 11.47
C LEU A 14 -1.71 0.78 11.94
N SER A 15 -1.79 0.14 13.11
CA SER A 15 -0.69 -0.69 13.63
C SER A 15 -0.38 -1.89 12.73
N SER A 16 -1.41 -2.56 12.21
CA SER A 16 -1.23 -3.68 11.28
C SER A 16 -0.64 -3.21 9.95
N LEU A 17 -1.11 -2.08 9.43
CA LEU A 17 -0.59 -1.48 8.20
C LEU A 17 0.89 -1.11 8.34
N ILE A 18 1.29 -0.52 9.48
CA ILE A 18 2.69 -0.22 9.79
C ILE A 18 3.53 -1.50 9.77
N MET A 19 3.08 -2.57 10.40
CA MET A 19 3.80 -3.84 10.40
C MET A 19 3.94 -4.41 8.99
N THR A 20 2.86 -4.40 8.19
CA THR A 20 2.89 -4.86 6.80
C THR A 20 3.86 -4.04 5.96
N LEU A 21 3.79 -2.70 6.02
CA LEU A 21 4.71 -1.81 5.30
C LEU A 21 6.16 -1.99 5.75
N SER A 22 6.40 -2.31 7.02
CA SER A 22 7.74 -2.62 7.54
C SER A 22 8.30 -3.91 6.93
N GLY A 23 7.46 -4.95 6.83
CA GLY A 23 7.81 -6.20 6.15
C GLY A 23 8.09 -5.99 4.65
N VAL A 24 7.30 -5.15 3.98
CA VAL A 24 7.51 -4.78 2.57
C VAL A 24 8.82 -3.99 2.40
N ALA A 25 9.07 -3.00 3.25
CA ALA A 25 10.31 -2.21 3.23
C ALA A 25 11.57 -3.06 3.44
N ALA A 26 11.45 -4.20 4.13
CA ALA A 26 12.53 -5.14 4.36
C ALA A 26 12.81 -6.11 3.19
N GLN A 27 11.95 -6.15 2.16
CA GLN A 27 12.14 -7.04 1.02
C GLN A 27 13.34 -6.63 0.14
N THR A 28 13.88 -7.60 -0.60
CA THR A 28 15.01 -7.41 -1.52
C THR A 28 14.59 -7.21 -2.99
N VAL A 29 13.30 -7.37 -3.30
CA VAL A 29 12.72 -7.11 -4.62
C VAL A 29 12.75 -5.60 -4.88
N ARG A 30 13.39 -5.17 -5.97
CA ARG A 30 13.57 -3.75 -6.30
C ARG A 30 12.43 -3.16 -7.13
N ASP A 31 11.89 -3.91 -8.10
CA ASP A 31 10.78 -3.47 -8.96
C ASP A 31 9.41 -3.75 -8.32
N LEU A 32 9.24 -3.28 -7.08
CA LEU A 32 8.02 -3.43 -6.29
C LEU A 32 7.28 -2.10 -6.18
N ARG A 33 5.99 -2.11 -6.50
CA ARG A 33 5.10 -0.96 -6.30
C ARG A 33 4.02 -1.32 -5.28
N VAL A 34 3.93 -0.56 -4.21
CA VAL A 34 2.87 -0.70 -3.21
C VAL A 34 1.73 0.22 -3.60
N ILE A 35 0.51 -0.31 -3.64
CA ILE A 35 -0.70 0.46 -3.92
C ILE A 35 -1.62 0.32 -2.72
N VAL A 36 -1.87 1.41 -2.01
CA VAL A 36 -2.72 1.42 -0.81
C VAL A 36 -4.07 2.03 -1.16
N ALA A 37 -5.15 1.32 -0.83
CA ALA A 37 -6.50 1.87 -0.79
C ALA A 37 -6.92 2.03 0.68
N ASP A 38 -7.03 3.28 1.12
CA ASP A 38 -7.29 3.64 2.51
C ASP A 38 -8.70 4.21 2.64
N GLN A 39 -9.55 3.53 3.39
CA GLN A 39 -10.90 3.99 3.71
C GLN A 39 -11.05 4.36 5.19
N SER A 40 -9.94 4.48 5.91
CA SER A 40 -9.92 4.78 7.35
C SER A 40 -10.59 6.12 7.64
N ARG A 41 -11.17 6.25 8.84
CA ARG A 41 -11.76 7.52 9.28
C ARG A 41 -10.70 8.60 9.38
N GLU A 42 -9.57 8.24 9.99
CA GLU A 42 -8.36 9.05 9.98
C GLU A 42 -7.43 8.49 8.89
N PRO A 43 -7.05 9.29 7.87
CA PRO A 43 -6.16 8.83 6.82
C PRO A 43 -4.85 8.29 7.41
N ALA A 44 -4.54 7.02 7.16
CA ALA A 44 -3.37 6.37 7.73
C ALA A 44 -2.07 6.96 7.16
N GLU A 45 -2.11 7.63 6.01
CA GLU A 45 -0.95 8.36 5.47
C GLU A 45 -0.54 9.58 6.29
N HIS A 46 -1.40 10.10 7.17
CA HIS A 46 -1.02 11.18 8.09
C HIS A 46 -0.09 10.70 9.21
N SER A 47 0.06 9.39 9.41
CA SER A 47 1.03 8.84 10.37
C SER A 47 2.46 9.09 9.91
N GLN A 48 3.28 9.72 10.77
CA GLN A 48 4.71 9.92 10.52
C GLN A 48 5.47 8.61 10.29
N VAL A 49 5.03 7.52 10.92
CA VAL A 49 5.63 6.18 10.74
C VAL A 49 5.33 5.68 9.32
N VAL A 50 4.10 5.82 8.84
CA VAL A 50 3.71 5.46 7.47
C VAL A 50 4.49 6.29 6.44
N GLN A 51 4.61 7.61 6.65
CA GLN A 51 5.41 8.49 5.78
C GLN A 51 6.88 8.08 5.74
N THR A 52 7.44 7.63 6.87
CA THR A 52 8.80 7.12 6.94
C THR A 52 8.96 5.82 6.17
N LEU A 53 8.06 4.86 6.34
CA LEU A 53 8.10 3.59 5.62
C LEU A 53 7.93 3.78 4.10
N ARG A 54 7.08 4.73 3.67
CA ARG A 54 6.98 5.13 2.25
C ARG A 54 8.33 5.57 1.70
N ARG A 55 9.03 6.46 2.41
CA ARG A 55 10.36 6.94 2.01
C ARG A 55 11.39 5.81 1.97
N VAL A 56 11.37 4.89 2.93
CA VAL A 56 12.29 3.73 2.96
C VAL A 56 12.06 2.84 1.73
N ILE A 57 10.80 2.53 1.40
CA ILE A 57 10.46 1.74 0.21
C ILE A 57 10.97 2.43 -1.06
N THR A 58 10.73 3.75 -1.18
CA THR A 58 11.18 4.53 -2.35
C THR A 58 12.70 4.57 -2.49
N VAL A 59 13.44 4.85 -1.42
CA VAL A 59 14.91 4.89 -1.46
C VAL A 59 15.52 3.52 -1.77
N ARG A 60 14.82 2.42 -1.45
CA ARG A 60 15.23 1.05 -1.79
C ARG A 60 14.89 0.62 -3.22
N GLY A 61 14.31 1.51 -4.02
CA GLY A 61 14.00 1.29 -5.43
C GLY A 61 12.53 0.96 -5.73
N GLY A 62 11.70 0.79 -4.71
CA GLY A 62 10.26 0.58 -4.90
C GLY A 62 9.50 1.90 -5.11
N SER A 63 8.18 1.80 -5.23
CA SER A 63 7.29 2.98 -5.26
C SER A 63 6.06 2.76 -4.40
N VAL A 64 5.42 3.86 -3.96
CA VAL A 64 4.17 3.78 -3.19
C VAL A 64 3.14 4.75 -3.77
N ALA A 65 2.01 4.20 -4.21
CA ALA A 65 0.81 4.94 -4.57
C ALA A 65 -0.21 4.83 -3.43
N TRP A 66 -0.86 5.94 -3.09
CA TRP A 66 -1.82 6.02 -2.00
C TRP A 66 -3.14 6.60 -2.49
N HIS A 67 -4.24 5.91 -2.20
CA HIS A 67 -5.58 6.31 -2.58
C HIS A 67 -6.43 6.37 -1.31
N TYR A 68 -6.64 7.58 -0.79
CA TYR A 68 -7.65 7.81 0.25
C TYR A 68 -9.05 7.83 -0.38
N ARG A 69 -9.99 7.07 0.22
CA ARG A 69 -11.31 6.80 -0.37
C ARG A 69 -12.39 6.88 0.70
N GLU A 70 -13.08 8.01 0.73
CA GLU A 70 -13.92 8.39 1.87
C GLU A 70 -15.33 7.76 1.95
N PRO A 71 -15.95 7.19 0.88
CA PRO A 71 -17.01 6.22 1.12
C PRO A 71 -16.39 4.89 1.56
N ILE A 72 -16.86 4.34 2.68
CA ILE A 72 -16.52 2.98 3.08
C ILE A 72 -17.20 2.03 2.09
N HIS A 73 -16.39 1.25 1.41
CA HIS A 73 -16.83 0.16 0.56
C HIS A 73 -16.37 -1.16 1.18
N GLY A 74 -17.11 -2.25 0.92
CA GLY A 74 -16.73 -3.57 1.39
C GLY A 74 -15.39 -4.05 0.80
N ILE A 75 -14.78 -5.06 1.41
CA ILE A 75 -13.48 -5.61 0.99
C ILE A 75 -13.46 -6.05 -0.49
N ALA A 76 -14.59 -6.55 -1.01
CA ALA A 76 -14.70 -6.95 -2.41
C ALA A 76 -14.49 -5.77 -3.36
N GLU A 77 -15.10 -4.63 -3.06
CA GLU A 77 -14.94 -3.40 -3.84
C GLU A 77 -13.50 -2.87 -3.73
N GLN A 78 -12.93 -2.84 -2.52
CA GLN A 78 -11.55 -2.36 -2.37
C GLN A 78 -10.56 -3.20 -3.19
N ARG A 79 -10.75 -4.52 -3.21
CA ARG A 79 -9.93 -5.43 -4.02
C ARG A 79 -10.11 -5.19 -5.51
N ASP A 80 -11.34 -5.02 -5.98
CA ASP A 80 -11.62 -4.67 -7.38
C ASP A 80 -10.98 -3.33 -7.77
N PHE A 81 -11.12 -2.30 -6.93
CA PHE A 81 -10.47 -1.01 -7.13
C PHE A 81 -8.95 -1.14 -7.25
N LEU A 82 -8.31 -1.87 -6.32
CA LEU A 82 -6.86 -2.08 -6.33
C LEU A 82 -6.40 -2.88 -7.54
N LEU A 83 -7.13 -3.93 -7.93
CA LEU A 83 -6.83 -4.74 -9.13
C LEU A 83 -6.89 -3.89 -10.39
N LYS A 84 -7.81 -2.92 -10.49
CA LYS A 84 -7.88 -1.97 -11.61
C LYS A 84 -6.70 -0.98 -11.65
N GLN A 85 -5.98 -0.78 -10.55
CA GLN A 85 -4.75 0.03 -10.52
C GLN A 85 -3.49 -0.77 -10.88
N ALA A 86 -3.56 -2.10 -10.82
CA ALA A 86 -2.43 -2.97 -11.06
C ALA A 86 -2.05 -3.00 -12.54
N THR A 87 -0.74 -2.94 -12.80
CA THR A 87 -0.14 -2.95 -14.14
C THR A 87 0.98 -3.99 -14.24
N ALA A 88 1.48 -4.48 -13.11
CA ALA A 88 2.50 -5.51 -13.05
C ALA A 88 1.94 -6.89 -13.48
N PRO A 89 2.79 -7.80 -13.98
CA PRO A 89 2.40 -9.16 -14.32
C PRO A 89 2.00 -10.02 -13.11
N ALA A 90 2.30 -9.57 -11.88
CA ALA A 90 1.96 -10.24 -10.63
C ALA A 90 1.45 -9.24 -9.59
N VAL A 91 0.47 -9.70 -8.79
CA VAL A 91 -0.13 -9.00 -7.65
C VAL A 91 -0.15 -9.87 -6.39
#